data_AF-A0A0F9JJF2-F1
#
_entry.id   AF-A0A0F9JJF2-F1
#
_cell.length_a   1.000
_cell.length_b   1.000
_cell.length_c   1.000
_cell.angle_alpha   90.00
_cell.angle_beta   90.00
_cell.angle_gamma   90.00
#
_symmetry.space_group_name_H-M   'P 1'
#
loop_
_entity.id
_entity.type
_entity.pdbx_description
1 polymer ?
#
loop_
_entity_poly.entity_id
_entity_poly.type
_entity_poly.pdbx_seq_one_letter_code
_entity_poly.pdbx_strand_id
1 'polypeptide(L)'
;MKKLQQVKQAISNTPPDRLAKIEYQSHFMQMLGISIVCIFLIVKGFWYIIFAFIFGLGVSYSQGMTAYAKYKNIRAMLGKENPKDFEADISPTRRRGKIISHVYGSAAKWISIVVSVLLTVMIIPMDISRWLMSLAYLIAIPGIYILLYFFLFYWFAYPLYKEKVLMKK
;
A
#
# COMPACT_ATOMS: atom_id res chain seq x y z
N MET A 1 -4.42 -29.53 -3.12
CA MET A 1 -3.80 -28.93 -1.91
C MET A 1 -4.68 -27.80 -1.39
N LYS A 2 -5.05 -27.80 -0.10
CA LYS A 2 -6.05 -26.89 0.47
C LYS A 2 -5.59 -25.43 0.27
N LYS A 3 -6.43 -24.58 -0.34
CA LYS A 3 -6.16 -23.14 -0.59
C LYS A 3 -5.61 -22.41 0.65
N LEU A 4 -6.01 -22.84 1.84
CA LEU A 4 -5.50 -22.35 3.13
C LEU A 4 -4.00 -22.60 3.34
N GLN A 5 -3.47 -23.75 2.94
CA GLN A 5 -2.03 -24.04 3.02
C GLN A 5 -1.23 -23.19 2.02
N GLN A 6 -1.78 -22.96 0.82
CA GLN A 6 -1.15 -22.06 -0.16
C GLN A 6 -1.09 -20.61 0.33
N VAL A 7 -2.14 -20.12 1.01
CA VAL A 7 -2.13 -18.80 1.65
C VAL A 7 -1.09 -18.75 2.77
N LYS A 8 -1.03 -19.77 3.63
CA LYS A 8 -0.03 -19.85 4.72
C LYS A 8 1.40 -19.86 4.17
N GLN A 9 1.64 -20.58 3.08
CA GLN A 9 2.94 -20.67 2.42
C GLN A 9 3.29 -19.39 1.64
N ALA A 10 2.31 -18.67 1.11
CA ALA A 10 2.50 -17.35 0.50
C ALA A 10 2.83 -16.26 1.54
N ILE A 11 2.38 -16.43 2.78
CA ILE A 11 2.76 -15.57 3.91
C ILE A 11 4.20 -15.88 4.36
N SER A 12 4.61 -17.15 4.37
CA SER A 12 5.98 -17.53 4.77
C SER A 12 7.05 -17.20 3.73
N ASN A 13 6.71 -17.27 2.43
CA ASN A 13 7.64 -17.02 1.32
C ASN A 13 7.41 -15.65 0.68
N THR A 14 7.56 -14.57 1.45
CA THR A 14 7.55 -13.22 0.87
C THR A 14 8.81 -12.98 0.04
N PRO A 15 8.71 -12.45 -1.19
CA PRO A 15 9.88 -12.13 -2.00
C PRO A 15 10.84 -11.20 -1.23
N PRO A 16 12.17 -11.41 -1.33
CA PRO A 16 13.16 -10.61 -0.61
C PRO A 16 13.06 -9.11 -0.95
N ASP A 17 12.67 -8.78 -2.19
CA ASP A 17 12.34 -7.41 -2.62
C ASP A 17 11.24 -6.76 -1.77
N ARG A 18 10.21 -7.54 -1.43
CA ARG A 18 9.08 -7.05 -0.64
C ARG A 18 9.47 -6.81 0.81
N LEU A 19 10.27 -7.71 1.39
CA LEU A 19 10.77 -7.54 2.76
C LEU A 19 11.61 -6.27 2.87
N ALA A 20 12.55 -6.07 1.94
CA ALA A 20 13.37 -4.87 1.89
C ALA A 20 12.54 -3.59 1.64
N LYS A 21 11.50 -3.68 0.80
CA LYS A 21 10.57 -2.57 0.58
C LYS A 21 9.78 -2.20 1.84
N ILE A 22 9.25 -3.19 2.55
CA ILE A 22 8.49 -3.00 3.79
C ILE A 22 9.40 -2.42 4.86
N GLU A 23 10.63 -2.92 4.98
CA GLU A 23 11.67 -2.40 5.90
C GLU A 23 11.92 -0.91 5.66
N TYR A 24 12.21 -0.51 4.41
CA TYR A 24 12.36 0.89 4.02
C TYR A 24 11.10 1.74 4.34
N GLN A 25 9.92 1.24 3.97
CA GLN A 25 8.66 1.96 4.23
C GLN A 25 8.38 2.12 5.73
N SER A 26 8.74 1.13 6.55
CA SER A 26 8.57 1.18 7.99
C SER A 26 9.38 2.31 8.61
N HIS A 27 10.67 2.44 8.25
CA HIS A 27 11.51 3.54 8.74
C HIS A 27 11.00 4.91 8.32
N PHE A 28 10.46 5.04 7.09
CA PHE A 28 9.84 6.28 6.65
C PHE A 28 8.56 6.61 7.42
N MET A 29 7.71 5.61 7.69
CA MET A 29 6.50 5.80 8.50
C MET A 29 6.84 6.15 9.96
N GLN A 30 7.90 5.57 10.51
CA GLN A 30 8.40 5.91 11.84
C GLN A 30 8.87 7.37 11.89
N MET A 31 9.58 7.84 10.85
CA MET A 31 9.99 9.24 10.72
C MET A 31 8.81 10.20 10.70
N LEU A 32 7.75 9.87 9.96
CA LEU A 32 6.50 10.66 9.94
C LEU A 32 5.82 10.66 11.31
N GLY A 33 5.73 9.50 11.96
CA GLY A 33 5.15 9.37 13.30
C GLY A 33 5.88 10.22 14.35
N ILE A 34 7.22 10.12 14.39
CA ILE A 34 8.07 10.94 15.26
C ILE A 34 7.84 12.42 14.97
N SER A 35 7.80 12.82 13.69
CA SER A 35 7.55 14.20 13.29
C SER A 35 6.23 14.74 13.82
N ILE A 36 5.13 14.01 13.62
CA ILE A 36 3.80 14.47 14.03
C ILE A 36 3.73 14.65 15.55
N VAL A 37 4.24 13.67 16.31
CA VAL A 37 4.24 13.72 17.78
C VAL A 37 5.13 14.85 18.30
N CYS A 38 6.35 14.98 17.78
CA CYS A 38 7.28 16.03 18.20
C CYS A 38 6.77 17.43 17.86
N ILE A 39 6.20 17.64 16.67
CA ILE A 39 5.58 18.92 16.30
C ILE A 39 4.44 19.27 17.26
N PHE A 40 3.56 18.32 17.56
CA PHE A 40 2.47 18.53 18.50
C PHE A 40 2.97 18.92 19.90
N LEU A 41 4.02 18.26 20.39
CA LEU A 41 4.60 18.55 21.70
C LEU A 41 5.32 19.91 21.74
N ILE A 42 6.02 20.29 20.67
CA ILE A 42 6.66 21.62 20.55
C ILE A 42 5.59 22.72 20.60
N VAL A 43 4.48 22.55 19.87
CA VAL A 43 3.34 23.49 19.90
C VAL A 43 2.73 23.60 21.29
N LYS A 44 2.75 22.52 22.09
CA LYS A 44 2.31 22.53 23.50
C LYS A 44 3.31 23.14 24.48
N GLY A 45 4.47 23.62 24.01
CA GLY A 45 5.47 24.32 24.81
C GLY A 45 6.65 23.46 25.28
N PHE A 46 6.74 22.19 24.86
CA PHE A 46 7.83 21.29 25.24
C PHE A 46 9.07 21.46 24.34
N TRP A 47 9.68 22.64 24.37
CA TRP A 47 10.81 23.02 23.50
C TRP A 47 12.07 22.15 23.66
N TYR A 48 12.30 21.57 24.85
CA TYR A 48 13.44 20.70 25.13
C TYR A 48 13.45 19.40 24.31
N ILE A 49 12.31 19.03 23.70
CA ILE A 49 12.18 17.83 22.85
C ILE A 49 12.87 18.01 21.49
N ILE A 50 13.27 19.23 21.11
CA ILE A 50 13.97 19.50 19.84
C ILE A 50 15.19 18.60 19.63
N PHE A 51 15.97 18.32 20.66
CA PHE A 51 17.14 17.44 20.54
C PHE A 51 16.74 15.99 20.26
N ALA A 52 15.70 15.48 20.93
CA ALA A 52 15.15 14.16 20.68
C ALA A 52 14.51 14.06 19.28
N PHE A 53 13.89 15.15 18.82
CA PHE A 53 13.32 15.25 17.48
C PHE A 53 14.40 15.16 16.39
N ILE A 54 15.46 15.98 16.49
CA ILE A 54 16.57 15.97 15.53
C ILE A 54 17.27 14.61 15.52
N PHE A 55 17.56 14.05 16.70
CA PHE A 55 18.24 12.76 16.80
C PHE A 55 17.37 11.61 16.28
N GLY A 56 16.09 11.57 16.65
CA GLY A 56 15.14 10.56 16.20
C GLY A 56 14.93 10.59 14.68
N LEU A 57 14.86 11.78 14.09
CA LEU A 57 14.83 11.94 12.64
C LEU A 57 16.13 11.49 11.98
N GLY A 58 17.29 11.88 12.52
CA GLY A 58 18.60 11.50 11.98
C GLY A 58 18.80 9.99 11.95
N VAL A 59 18.50 9.30 13.05
CA VAL A 59 18.58 7.84 13.14
C VAL A 59 17.61 7.17 12.17
N SER A 60 16.34 7.60 12.15
CA SER A 60 15.32 7.02 11.27
C SER A 60 15.64 7.26 9.79
N TYR A 61 16.22 8.41 9.46
CA TYR A 61 16.68 8.74 8.12
C TYR A 61 17.83 7.83 7.70
N SER A 62 18.85 7.70 8.54
CA SER A 62 20.01 6.85 8.28
C SER A 62 19.59 5.40 8.03
N GLN A 63 18.79 4.83 8.94
CA GLN A 63 18.26 3.46 8.79
C GLN A 63 17.39 3.32 7.54
N GLY A 64 16.52 4.29 7.28
CA GLY A 64 15.68 4.32 6.08
C GLY A 64 16.49 4.36 4.79
N MET A 65 17.56 5.16 4.74
CA MET A 65 18.44 5.26 3.56
C MET A 65 19.25 3.98 3.33
N THR A 66 19.74 3.35 4.39
CA THR A 66 20.41 2.03 4.29
C THR A 66 19.44 0.96 3.78
N ALA A 67 18.22 0.89 4.33
CA ALA A 67 17.18 -0.03 3.87
C ALA A 67 16.77 0.24 2.41
N TYR A 68 16.72 1.52 2.01
CA TYR A 68 16.44 1.92 0.63
C TYR A 68 17.53 1.45 -0.33
N ALA A 69 18.80 1.60 0.02
CA ALA A 69 19.93 1.13 -0.78
C ALA A 69 19.89 -0.40 -0.95
N LYS A 70 19.60 -1.13 0.14
CA LYS A 70 19.39 -2.59 0.12
C LYS A 70 18.25 -2.98 -0.82
N TYR A 71 17.09 -2.31 -0.74
CA TYR A 71 15.97 -2.53 -1.66
C TYR A 71 16.37 -2.25 -3.13
N LYS A 72 17.07 -1.15 -3.41
CA LYS A 72 17.51 -0.81 -4.77
C LYS A 72 18.43 -1.90 -5.34
N ASN A 73 19.36 -2.41 -4.54
CA ASN A 73 20.28 -3.47 -4.95
C ASN A 73 19.54 -4.78 -5.24
N ILE A 74 18.65 -5.20 -4.34
CA ILE A 74 17.81 -6.40 -4.53
C ILE A 74 16.97 -6.25 -5.80
N ARG A 75 16.34 -5.10 -6.00
CA ARG A 75 15.52 -4.82 -7.18
C ARG A 75 16.33 -4.81 -8.47
N ALA A 76 17.58 -4.33 -8.43
CA ALA A 76 18.49 -4.38 -9.58
C ALA A 76 18.87 -5.82 -9.94
N MET A 77 19.08 -6.69 -8.94
CA MET A 77 19.40 -8.11 -9.15
C MET A 77 18.20 -8.92 -9.69
N LEU A 78 16.98 -8.60 -9.24
CA LEU A 78 15.75 -9.29 -9.66
C LEU A 78 15.25 -8.89 -11.06
N GLY A 79 15.67 -7.74 -11.60
CA GLY A 79 15.19 -7.25 -12.89
C GLY A 79 13.72 -6.80 -12.89
N LYS A 80 13.19 -6.47 -14.07
CA LYS A 80 11.75 -6.15 -14.23
C LYS A 80 10.95 -7.45 -14.30
N GLU A 81 9.92 -7.59 -13.47
CA GLU A 81 9.01 -8.75 -13.55
C GLU A 81 8.41 -8.86 -14.96
N ASN A 82 8.43 -10.06 -15.52
CA ASN A 82 7.80 -10.34 -16.81
C ASN A 82 6.28 -10.35 -16.64
N PRO A 83 5.52 -9.58 -17.44
CA PRO A 83 4.07 -9.57 -17.35
C PRO A 83 3.42 -10.94 -17.45
N LYS A 84 4.04 -11.91 -18.15
CA LYS A 84 3.54 -13.28 -18.26
C LYS A 84 3.47 -14.03 -16.93
N ASP A 85 4.33 -13.66 -15.96
CA ASP A 85 4.42 -14.35 -14.67
C ASP A 85 3.41 -13.83 -13.64
N PHE A 86 2.62 -12.80 -13.99
CA PHE A 86 1.63 -12.24 -13.07
C PHE A 86 0.54 -13.26 -12.70
N GLU A 87 0.19 -14.19 -13.60
CA GLU A 87 -0.81 -15.23 -13.30
C GLU A 87 -0.30 -16.31 -12.34
N ALA A 88 1.01 -16.60 -12.36
CA ALA A 88 1.66 -17.57 -11.48
C ALA A 88 1.76 -17.09 -10.02
N ASP A 89 1.39 -15.83 -9.76
CA ASP A 89 1.42 -15.25 -8.44
C ASP A 89 0.35 -15.87 -7.52
N ILE A 90 0.80 -16.48 -6.41
CA ILE A 90 -0.02 -17.20 -5.44
C ILE A 90 -1.01 -16.27 -4.71
N SER A 91 -0.64 -14.99 -4.51
CA SER A 91 -1.47 -14.06 -3.75
C SER A 91 -2.50 -13.39 -4.68
N PRO A 92 -3.83 -13.60 -4.46
CA PRO A 92 -4.85 -13.07 -5.35
C PRO A 92 -4.90 -11.54 -5.36
N THR A 93 -4.67 -10.88 -4.23
CA THR A 93 -4.60 -9.41 -4.14
C THR A 93 -3.34 -8.88 -4.84
N ARG A 94 -2.20 -9.56 -4.71
CA ARG A 94 -0.96 -9.20 -5.40
C ARG A 94 -1.11 -9.35 -6.92
N ARG A 95 -1.65 -10.49 -7.36
CA ARG A 95 -1.95 -10.75 -8.77
C ARG A 95 -2.86 -9.69 -9.37
N ARG A 96 -4.00 -9.42 -8.73
CA ARG A 96 -4.96 -8.39 -9.19
C ARG A 96 -4.30 -7.01 -9.24
N GLY A 97 -3.56 -6.64 -8.20
CA GLY A 97 -2.85 -5.37 -8.16
C GLY A 97 -1.82 -5.20 -9.28
N LYS A 98 -1.03 -6.25 -9.57
CA LYS A 98 -0.05 -6.25 -10.67
C LYS A 98 -0.74 -6.05 -12.03
N ILE A 99 -1.79 -6.82 -12.30
CA ILE A 99 -2.57 -6.74 -13.55
C ILE A 99 -3.15 -5.34 -13.76
N ILE A 100 -3.83 -4.78 -12.73
CA ILE A 100 -4.40 -3.43 -12.81
C ILE A 100 -3.30 -2.39 -13.07
N SER A 101 -2.19 -2.48 -12.32
CA SER A 101 -1.08 -1.54 -12.46
C SER A 101 -0.38 -1.61 -13.82
N HIS A 102 -0.39 -2.78 -14.46
CA HIS A 102 0.16 -2.96 -15.80
C HIS A 102 -0.74 -2.34 -16.87
N VAL A 103 -2.05 -2.50 -16.75
CA VAL A 103 -3.02 -2.01 -17.74
C VAL A 103 -3.28 -0.51 -17.61
N TYR A 104 -3.50 -0.02 -16.38
CA TYR A 104 -3.95 1.35 -16.10
C TYR A 104 -2.91 2.20 -15.37
N GLY A 105 -1.76 1.64 -14.98
CA GLY A 105 -0.74 2.38 -14.23
C GLY A 105 -1.15 2.71 -12.80
N SER A 106 -0.53 3.74 -12.24
CA SER A 106 -0.82 4.24 -10.89
C SER A 106 -2.14 5.02 -10.79
N ALA A 107 -2.68 5.47 -11.92
CA ALA A 107 -3.90 6.28 -11.97
C ALA A 107 -5.11 5.55 -11.38
N ALA A 108 -5.30 4.27 -11.71
CA ALA A 108 -6.42 3.47 -11.20
C ALA A 108 -6.45 3.39 -9.67
N LYS A 109 -5.28 3.35 -9.02
CA LYS A 109 -5.18 3.36 -7.55
C LYS A 109 -5.67 4.69 -6.98
N TRP A 110 -5.19 5.80 -7.52
CA TRP A 110 -5.57 7.14 -7.06
C TRP A 110 -7.05 7.43 -7.29
N ILE A 111 -7.56 7.08 -8.47
CA ILE A 111 -8.99 7.20 -8.79
C ILE A 111 -9.82 6.39 -7.78
N SER A 112 -9.42 5.15 -7.49
CA SER A 112 -10.14 4.32 -6.51
C SER A 112 -10.16 4.92 -5.11
N ILE A 113 -9.08 5.57 -4.67
CA ILE A 113 -9.01 6.26 -3.37
C ILE A 113 -9.92 7.48 -3.35
N VAL A 114 -9.84 8.33 -4.39
CA VAL A 114 -10.64 9.55 -4.45
C VAL A 114 -12.13 9.21 -4.52
N VAL A 115 -12.50 8.27 -5.39
CA VAL A 115 -13.89 7.83 -5.54
C VAL A 115 -14.39 7.13 -4.28
N SER A 116 -13.56 6.35 -3.57
CA SER A 116 -14.00 5.72 -2.32
C SER A 116 -14.33 6.74 -1.23
N VAL A 117 -13.53 7.80 -1.11
CA VAL A 117 -13.81 8.91 -0.17
C VAL A 117 -15.10 9.64 -0.58
N LEU A 118 -15.23 10.03 -1.85
CA LEU A 118 -16.41 10.74 -2.35
C LEU A 118 -17.70 9.93 -2.15
N LEU A 119 -17.71 8.65 -2.54
CA LEU A 119 -18.86 7.77 -2.34
C LEU A 119 -19.19 7.62 -0.86
N THR A 120 -18.19 7.51 0.01
CA THR A 120 -18.45 7.38 1.44
C THR A 120 -19.14 8.62 2.00
N VAL A 121 -18.72 9.83 1.59
CA VAL A 121 -19.35 11.09 2.00
C VAL A 121 -20.80 11.17 1.50
N MET A 122 -21.11 10.61 0.33
CA MET A 122 -22.48 10.58 -0.21
C MET A 122 -23.38 9.53 0.45
N ILE A 123 -22.81 8.42 0.93
CA ILE A 123 -23.56 7.29 1.50
C ILE A 123 -23.85 7.50 2.99
N ILE A 124 -22.91 8.06 3.75
CA ILE A 124 -23.07 8.22 5.20
C ILE A 124 -23.84 9.52 5.47
N PRO A 125 -25.05 9.46 6.04
CA PRO A 125 -25.83 10.65 6.29
C PRO A 125 -25.27 11.42 7.50
N MET A 126 -25.41 12.75 7.46
CA MET A 126 -24.80 13.68 8.43
C MET A 126 -25.57 13.81 9.74
N ASP A 127 -26.74 13.18 9.84
CA ASP A 127 -27.68 13.21 10.96
C ASP A 127 -27.35 12.17 12.05
N ILE A 128 -26.40 11.27 11.81
CA ILE A 128 -26.00 10.24 12.76
C ILE A 128 -25.06 10.80 13.84
N SER A 129 -25.07 10.18 15.03
CA SER A 129 -24.11 10.48 16.11
C SER A 129 -22.64 10.45 15.63
N ARG A 130 -21.83 11.39 16.15
CA ARG A 130 -20.42 11.57 15.75
C ARG A 130 -19.58 10.30 15.88
N TRP A 131 -19.88 9.47 16.87
CA TRP A 131 -19.15 8.23 17.11
C TRP A 131 -19.47 7.17 16.05
N LEU A 132 -20.75 6.97 15.73
CA LEU A 132 -21.16 6.04 14.68
C LEU A 132 -20.65 6.50 13.31
N MET A 133 -20.67 7.82 13.08
CA MET A 133 -20.13 8.43 11.85
C MET A 133 -18.64 8.12 11.68
N SER A 134 -17.82 8.33 12.72
CA SER A 134 -16.39 8.01 12.69
C SER A 134 -16.13 6.52 12.38
N LEU A 135 -16.88 5.62 13.03
CA LEU A 135 -16.76 4.18 12.82
C LEU A 135 -17.22 3.78 11.40
N ALA A 136 -18.28 4.41 10.90
CA ALA A 136 -18.79 4.18 9.55
C ALA A 136 -17.77 4.62 8.49
N TYR A 137 -17.13 5.79 8.63
CA TYR A 137 -16.07 6.23 7.70
C TYR A 137 -14.86 5.29 7.72
N LEU A 138 -14.47 4.82 8.91
CA LEU A 138 -13.34 3.91 9.09
C LEU A 138 -13.54 2.57 8.36
N ILE A 139 -14.79 2.09 8.26
CA ILE A 139 -15.12 0.83 7.59
C ILE A 139 -15.45 1.04 6.11
N ALA A 140 -16.24 2.08 5.79
CA ALA A 140 -16.74 2.31 4.45
C ALA A 140 -15.65 2.74 3.48
N ILE A 141 -14.72 3.62 3.87
CA ILE A 141 -13.64 4.07 2.96
C ILE A 141 -12.78 2.87 2.50
N PRO A 142 -12.23 2.02 3.38
CA PRO A 142 -11.46 0.85 2.95
C PRO A 142 -12.33 -0.18 2.21
N GLY A 143 -13.58 -0.39 2.66
CA GLY A 143 -14.49 -1.35 2.03
C GLY A 143 -14.80 -0.98 0.58
N ILE A 144 -15.18 0.27 0.32
CA ILE A 144 -15.47 0.78 -1.02
C ILE A 144 -14.20 0.79 -1.88
N TYR A 145 -13.04 1.17 -1.32
CA TYR A 145 -11.77 1.09 -2.03
C TYR A 145 -11.46 -0.34 -2.50
N ILE A 146 -11.66 -1.35 -1.63
CA ILE A 146 -11.42 -2.75 -1.97
C ILE A 146 -12.34 -3.20 -3.11
N LEU A 147 -13.62 -2.83 -3.05
CA LEU A 147 -14.59 -3.15 -4.10
C LEU A 147 -14.21 -2.49 -5.44
N LEU A 148 -13.90 -1.20 -5.43
CA LEU A 148 -13.54 -0.48 -6.65
C LEU A 148 -12.22 -1.02 -7.24
N TYR A 149 -11.15 -1.05 -6.45
CA TYR A 149 -9.83 -1.37 -6.95
C TYR A 149 -9.69 -2.87 -7.27
N PHE A 150 -10.01 -3.75 -6.34
CA PHE A 150 -9.74 -5.19 -6.52
C PHE A 150 -10.85 -5.96 -7.25
N PHE A 151 -12.06 -5.40 -7.40
CA PHE A 151 -13.12 -6.04 -8.17
C PHE A 151 -13.41 -5.29 -9.46
N LEU A 152 -13.84 -4.02 -9.39
CA LEU A 152 -14.29 -3.29 -10.58
C LEU A 152 -13.14 -3.04 -11.57
N PHE A 153 -12.06 -2.40 -11.13
CA PHE A 153 -10.90 -2.17 -12.01
C PHE A 153 -10.25 -3.47 -12.48
N TYR A 154 -10.22 -4.50 -11.64
CA TYR A 154 -9.71 -5.82 -12.04
C TYR A 154 -10.57 -6.46 -13.14
N TRP A 155 -11.89 -6.35 -13.05
CA TRP A 155 -12.83 -6.92 -14.03
C TRP A 155 -12.57 -6.39 -15.44
N PHE A 156 -12.30 -5.09 -15.57
CA PHE A 156 -11.95 -4.47 -16.85
C PHE A 156 -10.48 -4.68 -17.25
N ALA A 157 -9.55 -4.70 -16.28
CA ALA A 157 -8.12 -4.91 -16.56
C ALA A 157 -7.81 -6.33 -17.03
N TYR A 158 -8.50 -7.34 -16.50
CA TYR A 158 -8.21 -8.74 -16.79
C TYR A 158 -8.36 -9.13 -18.28
N PRO A 159 -9.46 -8.81 -18.98
CA PRO A 159 -9.58 -9.11 -20.41
C PRO A 159 -8.52 -8.39 -21.25
N LEU A 160 -8.26 -7.10 -20.96
CA LEU A 160 -7.23 -6.30 -21.65
C LEU A 160 -5.83 -6.88 -21.44
N TYR A 161 -5.53 -7.36 -20.23
CA TYR A 161 -4.27 -8.02 -19.92
C TYR A 161 -4.13 -9.35 -20.69
N LYS A 162 -5.19 -10.16 -20.73
CA LYS A 162 -5.19 -11.44 -21.45
C LYS A 162 -4.94 -11.24 -22.94
N GLU A 163 -5.56 -10.25 -23.55
CA GLU A 163 -5.38 -9.94 -24.97
C GLU A 163 -3.94 -9.46 -25.27
N LYS A 164 -3.41 -8.53 -24.45
CA LYS A 164 -2.08 -7.94 -24.69
C LYS A 164 -0.91 -8.87 -24.38
N VAL A 165 -1.04 -9.75 -23.38
CA VAL A 165 0.09 -10.51 -22.82
C VAL A 165 0.02 -12.00 -23.14
N LEU A 166 -1.18 -12.60 -23.16
CA LEU A 166 -1.37 -14.04 -23.36
C LEU A 166 -1.69 -14.41 -24.82
N MET A 167 -2.32 -13.51 -25.59
CA MET A 167 -2.72 -13.78 -26.99
C MET A 167 -1.75 -13.25 -28.05
N LYS A 168 -0.83 -12.34 -27.70
CA LYS A 168 0.31 -12.02 -28.56
C LYS A 168 1.37 -13.13 -28.47
N LYS A 169 1.15 -14.20 -29.24
CA LYS A 169 2.21 -15.13 -29.67
C LYS A 169 2.82 -14.62 -30.95
#